data_AF-A0A7D5L9K8-F1
#
_entry.id   AF-A0A7D5L9K8-F1
#
_cell.length_a   1.000
_cell.length_b   1.000
_cell.length_c   1.000
_cell.angle_alpha   90.00
_cell.angle_beta   90.00
_cell.angle_gamma   90.00
#
_symmetry.space_group_name_H-M   'P 1'
#
loop_
_entity.id
_entity.type
_entity.pdbx_description
1 polymer ?
#
loop_
_entity_poly.entity_id
_entity_poly.type
_entity_poly.pdbx_seq_one_letter_code
_entity_poly.pdbx_strand_id
1 'polypeptide(L)'
;MTQLDHGKFTRMTTTFHTLLALDVFVLFFSGYSMMFNDELWWLVGLMGGATGVVAVHRVAGAGLLVLVLFWMLMMVTTDTGRGNFREILPGRADVDAMVQDVKFLLGRAEERHPNARQFAGGTADDIPLLTYIGKGVVFIFAIELALLSISGVLIWSKSGIIELMATRTAAMAFVTFHGLLGVIMLMGVMFHIFEHGFHPAFYPVEVKAFIPRSMIPEYHADGGEEGERAEEARTGIERLELSPSWNAASTIVGALTVIGIVSVLLGSVFDEGYPVPREIVIGGGPTNLLLTVGINAGIFVLFLGLILQMYGNLLRVRWERQLESEERPPAATDGGELRE
;
A
#
# COMPACT_ATOMS: atom_id res chain seq x y z
N MET A 1 -3.22 11.43 -20.47
CA MET A 1 -2.25 10.96 -19.46
C MET A 1 -1.84 9.57 -19.88
N THR A 2 -0.60 9.38 -20.34
CA THR A 2 -0.06 8.06 -20.65
C THR A 2 0.65 7.56 -19.40
N GLN A 3 -0.03 6.82 -18.52
CA GLN A 3 0.65 6.02 -17.51
C GLN A 3 1.00 4.67 -18.14
N LEU A 4 2.19 4.14 -17.81
CA LEU A 4 2.71 2.85 -18.32
C LEU A 4 1.98 1.64 -17.79
N ASP A 5 1.03 1.86 -16.90
CA ASP A 5 0.45 0.78 -16.15
C ASP A 5 -0.69 0.17 -16.96
N HIS A 6 -0.41 -0.98 -17.57
CA HIS A 6 -1.34 -1.71 -18.42
C HIS A 6 -2.39 -2.47 -17.60
N GLY A 7 -2.59 -2.10 -16.33
CA GLY A 7 -3.65 -2.58 -15.43
C GLY A 7 -3.64 -4.09 -15.33
N LYS A 8 -2.98 -4.64 -14.31
CA LYS A 8 -2.96 -6.11 -14.15
C LYS A 8 -3.95 -6.63 -13.09
N PHE A 9 -4.72 -5.74 -12.45
CA PHE A 9 -5.63 -6.08 -11.35
C PHE A 9 -7.08 -6.18 -11.79
N THR A 10 -7.84 -7.06 -11.13
CA THR A 10 -9.29 -7.21 -11.34
C THR A 10 -10.08 -6.16 -10.56
N ARG A 11 -11.35 -5.93 -10.92
CA ARG A 11 -12.28 -5.07 -10.15
C ARG A 11 -12.37 -5.47 -8.68
N MET A 12 -12.30 -6.77 -8.42
CA MET A 12 -12.33 -7.32 -7.07
C MET A 12 -11.06 -6.95 -6.31
N THR A 13 -9.89 -7.11 -6.93
CA THR A 13 -8.58 -6.77 -6.32
C THR A 13 -8.48 -5.29 -6.00
N THR A 14 -8.88 -4.40 -6.92
CA THR A 14 -8.81 -2.95 -6.71
C THR A 14 -9.80 -2.47 -5.64
N THR A 15 -10.99 -3.07 -5.58
CA THR A 15 -11.98 -2.79 -4.53
C THR A 15 -11.51 -3.32 -3.17
N PHE A 16 -10.98 -4.54 -3.12
CA PHE A 16 -10.42 -5.12 -1.90
C PHE A 16 -9.25 -4.28 -1.38
N HIS A 17 -8.31 -3.89 -2.25
CA HIS A 17 -7.21 -2.99 -1.90
C HIS A 17 -7.73 -1.69 -1.29
N THR A 18 -8.78 -1.10 -1.88
CA THR A 18 -9.36 0.15 -1.36
C THR A 18 -9.98 0.00 0.03
N LEU A 19 -10.73 -1.08 0.26
CA LEU A 19 -11.31 -1.36 1.57
C LEU A 19 -10.24 -1.69 2.62
N LEU A 20 -9.26 -2.50 2.23
CA LEU A 20 -8.13 -2.87 3.09
C LEU A 20 -7.30 -1.65 3.45
N ALA A 21 -6.96 -0.79 2.49
CA ALA A 21 -6.19 0.43 2.75
C ALA A 21 -6.92 1.35 3.74
N LEU A 22 -8.22 1.58 3.56
CA LEU A 22 -9.01 2.41 4.47
C LEU A 22 -9.00 1.85 5.90
N ASP A 23 -9.24 0.55 6.04
CA ASP A 23 -9.26 -0.14 7.33
C ASP A 23 -7.88 -0.11 8.01
N VAL A 24 -6.82 -0.38 7.25
CA VAL A 24 -5.42 -0.30 7.69
C VAL A 24 -5.06 1.12 8.14
N PHE A 25 -5.50 2.18 7.44
CA PHE A 25 -5.28 3.55 7.90
C PHE A 25 -5.95 3.82 9.26
N VAL A 26 -7.20 3.38 9.45
CA VAL A 26 -7.89 3.53 10.74
C VAL A 26 -7.18 2.75 11.83
N LEU A 27 -6.73 1.53 11.55
CA LEU A 27 -5.93 0.72 12.46
C LEU A 27 -4.61 1.39 12.83
N PHE A 28 -3.91 1.99 11.88
CA PHE A 28 -2.68 2.71 12.17
C PHE A 28 -2.93 3.97 12.98
N PHE A 29 -3.85 4.85 12.57
CA PHE A 29 -4.13 6.07 13.34
C PHE A 29 -4.54 5.75 14.79
N SER A 30 -5.35 4.73 15.00
CA SER A 30 -5.76 4.31 16.35
C SER A 30 -4.65 3.57 17.10
N GLY A 31 -3.95 2.63 16.47
CA GLY A 31 -2.86 1.85 17.05
C GLY A 31 -1.68 2.72 17.49
N TYR A 32 -1.30 3.66 16.63
CA TYR A 32 -0.24 4.63 16.92
C TYR A 32 -0.58 5.56 18.05
N SER A 33 -1.82 6.04 18.09
CA SER A 33 -2.29 6.88 19.18
C SER A 33 -2.25 6.16 20.53
N MET A 34 -2.38 4.83 20.56
CA MET A 34 -2.21 4.06 21.79
C MET A 34 -0.74 3.91 22.19
N MET A 35 0.14 3.66 21.22
CA MET A 35 1.57 3.41 21.47
C MET A 35 2.33 4.70 21.82
N PHE A 36 2.12 5.76 21.03
CA PHE A 36 2.79 7.06 21.14
C PHE A 36 1.81 8.13 21.62
N ASN A 37 1.10 7.82 22.70
CA ASN A 37 -0.02 8.63 23.19
C ASN A 37 0.43 10.05 23.61
N ASP A 38 1.67 10.19 24.07
CA ASP A 38 2.26 11.45 24.50
C ASP A 38 2.54 12.36 23.27
N GLU A 39 3.15 11.81 22.22
CA GLU A 39 3.46 12.52 20.96
C GLU A 39 2.22 12.76 20.08
N LEU A 40 1.21 11.89 20.21
CA LEU A 40 -0.02 11.91 19.42
C LEU A 40 -1.26 12.23 20.26
N TRP A 41 -1.08 12.98 21.36
CA TRP A 41 -2.14 13.38 22.28
C TRP A 41 -3.35 14.00 21.56
N TRP A 42 -3.11 14.73 20.48
CA TRP A 42 -4.16 15.39 19.69
C TRP A 42 -5.03 14.36 18.95
N LEU A 43 -4.44 13.29 18.44
CA LEU A 43 -5.15 12.22 17.75
C LEU A 43 -5.93 11.37 18.75
N VAL A 44 -5.37 11.13 19.94
CA VAL A 44 -6.08 10.56 21.09
C VAL A 44 -7.30 11.40 21.46
N GLY A 45 -7.14 12.74 21.54
CA GLY A 45 -8.23 13.67 21.81
C GLY A 45 -9.34 13.63 20.75
N LEU A 46 -8.97 13.64 19.46
CA LEU A 46 -9.92 13.57 18.34
C LEU A 46 -10.75 12.28 18.34
N MET A 47 -10.18 11.16 18.78
CA MET A 47 -10.89 9.87 18.87
C MET A 47 -11.72 9.72 20.15
N GLY A 48 -11.80 10.73 21.01
CA GLY A 48 -12.58 10.69 22.26
C GLY A 48 -11.81 10.14 23.46
N GLY A 49 -10.48 10.30 23.49
CA GLY A 49 -9.61 9.84 24.56
C GLY A 49 -9.24 8.36 24.45
N ALA A 50 -8.52 7.84 25.46
CA ALA A 50 -8.00 6.47 25.45
C ALA A 50 -9.08 5.39 25.20
N THR A 51 -10.27 5.57 25.78
CA THR A 51 -11.40 4.64 25.57
C THR A 51 -11.87 4.65 24.11
N GLY A 52 -11.97 5.84 23.51
CA GLY A 52 -12.39 5.99 22.13
C GLY A 52 -11.37 5.41 21.15
N VAL A 53 -10.08 5.67 21.35
CA VAL A 53 -8.99 5.08 20.55
C VAL A 53 -9.05 3.55 20.58
N VAL A 54 -9.18 2.94 21.76
CA VAL A 54 -9.28 1.47 21.91
C VAL A 54 -10.54 0.92 21.22
N ALA A 55 -11.66 1.62 21.32
CA ALA A 55 -12.90 1.21 20.66
C ALA A 55 -12.77 1.26 19.13
N VAL A 56 -12.23 2.35 18.58
CA VAL A 56 -11.98 2.51 17.14
C VAL A 56 -11.03 1.43 16.64
N HIS A 57 -9.91 1.20 17.34
CA HIS A 57 -8.94 0.18 16.95
C HIS A 57 -9.55 -1.23 16.91
N ARG A 58 -10.39 -1.58 17.89
CA ARG A 58 -11.09 -2.87 17.93
C ARG A 58 -12.12 -3.00 16.81
N VAL A 59 -12.90 -1.96 16.54
CA VAL A 59 -13.89 -2.00 15.45
C VAL A 59 -13.20 -2.18 14.10
N ALA A 60 -12.14 -1.41 13.84
CA ALA A 60 -11.33 -1.58 12.63
C ALA A 60 -10.66 -2.96 12.60
N GLY A 61 -10.15 -3.46 13.72
CA GLY A 61 -9.59 -4.81 13.83
C GLY A 61 -10.59 -5.91 13.47
N ALA A 62 -11.87 -5.77 13.85
CA ALA A 62 -12.92 -6.68 13.41
C ALA A 62 -13.16 -6.59 11.89
N GLY A 63 -13.14 -5.36 11.34
CA GLY A 63 -13.19 -5.11 9.90
C GLY A 63 -12.06 -5.82 9.16
N LEU A 64 -10.83 -5.69 9.64
CA LEU A 64 -9.66 -6.36 9.09
C LEU A 64 -9.83 -7.88 9.07
N LEU A 65 -10.28 -8.47 10.17
CA LEU A 65 -10.48 -9.92 10.25
C LEU A 65 -11.50 -10.42 9.22
N VAL A 66 -12.57 -9.65 8.99
CA VAL A 66 -13.56 -9.95 7.95
C VAL A 66 -12.93 -9.84 6.56
N LEU A 67 -12.13 -8.80 6.29
CA LEU A 67 -11.44 -8.60 5.01
C LEU A 67 -10.43 -9.71 4.73
N VAL A 68 -9.60 -10.08 5.73
CA VAL A 68 -8.63 -11.18 5.63
C VAL A 68 -9.35 -12.49 5.38
N LEU A 69 -10.42 -12.80 6.12
CA LEU A 69 -11.20 -14.01 5.91
C LEU A 69 -11.81 -14.06 4.50
N PHE A 70 -12.39 -12.95 4.05
CA PHE A 70 -12.90 -12.81 2.69
C PHE A 70 -11.81 -13.08 1.66
N TRP A 71 -10.64 -12.46 1.80
CA TRP A 71 -9.52 -12.65 0.88
C TRP A 71 -9.03 -14.10 0.83
N MET A 72 -8.88 -14.73 1.99
CA MET A 72 -8.48 -16.13 2.09
C MET A 72 -9.51 -17.06 1.43
N LEU A 73 -10.80 -16.80 1.64
CA LEU A 73 -11.87 -17.55 0.98
C LEU A 73 -11.78 -17.39 -0.53
N MET A 74 -11.59 -16.18 -1.04
CA MET A 74 -11.47 -15.91 -2.47
C MET A 74 -10.25 -16.61 -3.09
N MET A 75 -9.11 -16.59 -2.40
CA MET A 75 -7.88 -17.26 -2.83
C MET A 75 -8.05 -18.78 -2.98
N VAL A 76 -8.82 -19.41 -2.10
CA VAL A 76 -9.00 -20.87 -2.10
C VAL A 76 -10.17 -21.33 -2.97
N THR A 77 -11.25 -20.55 -3.07
CA THR A 77 -12.49 -20.97 -3.74
C THR A 77 -12.61 -20.55 -5.19
N THR A 78 -11.88 -19.52 -5.64
CA THR A 78 -11.97 -19.04 -7.02
C THR A 78 -10.81 -19.52 -7.88
N ASP A 79 -11.05 -19.76 -9.17
CA ASP A 79 -10.00 -20.16 -10.11
C ASP A 79 -8.95 -19.06 -10.28
N THR A 80 -9.40 -17.80 -10.38
CA THR A 80 -8.52 -16.63 -10.41
C THR A 80 -7.68 -16.52 -9.14
N GLY A 81 -8.26 -16.73 -7.97
CA GLY A 81 -7.55 -16.71 -6.69
C GLY A 81 -6.47 -17.78 -6.61
N ARG A 82 -6.81 -19.03 -6.94
CA ARG A 82 -5.85 -20.15 -6.95
C ARG A 82 -4.72 -19.95 -7.96
N GLY A 83 -5.03 -19.40 -9.13
CA GLY A 83 -4.05 -19.02 -10.14
C GLY A 83 -3.10 -17.93 -9.63
N ASN A 84 -3.64 -16.83 -9.10
CA ASN A 84 -2.86 -15.75 -8.53
C ASN A 84 -1.96 -16.21 -7.37
N PHE A 85 -2.47 -17.08 -6.50
CA PHE A 85 -1.68 -17.64 -5.40
C PHE A 85 -0.45 -18.40 -5.90
N ARG A 86 -0.61 -19.20 -6.96
CA ARG A 86 0.51 -19.92 -7.58
C ARG A 86 1.56 -18.98 -8.17
N GLU A 87 1.14 -17.87 -8.77
CA GLU A 87 2.05 -16.86 -9.34
C GLU A 87 2.83 -16.08 -8.28
N ILE A 88 2.24 -15.87 -7.11
CA ILE A 88 2.88 -15.16 -6.00
C ILE A 88 4.01 -16.00 -5.39
N LEU A 89 3.90 -17.34 -5.40
CA LEU A 89 4.90 -18.21 -4.78
C LEU A 89 6.31 -17.98 -5.38
N PRO A 90 7.36 -17.84 -4.54
CA PRO A 90 8.73 -17.70 -5.02
C PRO A 90 9.18 -18.95 -5.76
N GLY A 91 9.73 -18.77 -6.95
CA GLY A 91 10.28 -19.83 -7.80
C GLY A 91 11.80 -19.73 -7.94
N ARG A 92 12.39 -20.67 -8.68
CA ARG A 92 13.84 -20.64 -8.98
C ARG A 92 14.25 -19.37 -9.74
N ALA A 93 13.41 -18.93 -10.67
CA ALA A 93 13.64 -17.71 -11.44
C ALA A 93 13.68 -16.44 -10.58
N ASP A 94 13.03 -16.44 -9.41
CA ASP A 94 13.12 -15.32 -8.46
C ASP A 94 14.48 -15.28 -7.75
N VAL A 95 15.03 -16.47 -7.44
CA VAL A 95 16.38 -16.60 -6.86
C VAL A 95 17.45 -16.21 -7.88
N ASP A 96 17.32 -16.68 -9.12
CA ASP A 96 18.24 -16.32 -10.21
C ASP A 96 18.22 -14.80 -10.46
N ALA A 97 17.02 -14.20 -10.42
CA ALA A 97 16.84 -12.76 -10.53
C ALA A 97 17.52 -12.00 -9.38
N MET A 98 17.32 -12.43 -8.13
CA MET A 98 17.98 -11.84 -6.96
C MET A 98 19.51 -11.91 -7.09
N VAL A 99 20.06 -13.07 -7.48
CA VAL A 99 21.51 -13.25 -7.61
C VAL A 99 22.08 -12.36 -8.72
N GLN A 100 21.42 -12.28 -9.87
CA GLN A 100 21.83 -11.37 -10.95
C GLN A 100 21.70 -9.91 -10.53
N ASP A 101 20.66 -9.54 -9.77
CA ASP A 101 20.48 -8.17 -9.31
C ASP A 101 21.61 -7.75 -8.35
N VAL A 102 22.01 -8.63 -7.44
CA VAL A 102 23.21 -8.42 -6.60
C VAL A 102 24.47 -8.29 -7.44
N LYS A 103 24.66 -9.12 -8.47
CA LYS A 103 25.81 -8.99 -9.39
C LYS A 103 25.79 -7.65 -10.11
N PHE A 104 24.63 -7.21 -10.59
CA PHE A 104 24.45 -5.93 -11.26
C PHE A 104 24.80 -4.75 -10.34
N LEU A 105 24.26 -4.74 -9.11
CA LEU A 105 24.57 -3.71 -8.10
C LEU A 105 26.06 -3.65 -7.74
N LEU A 106 26.76 -4.79 -7.78
CA LEU A 106 28.20 -4.89 -7.56
C LEU A 106 29.03 -4.58 -8.83
N GLY A 107 28.41 -4.18 -9.94
CA GLY A 107 29.08 -3.93 -11.22
C GLY A 107 29.64 -5.18 -11.90
N ARG A 108 29.15 -6.37 -11.53
CA ARG A 108 29.57 -7.69 -12.05
C ARG A 108 28.60 -8.28 -13.08
N ALA A 109 27.56 -7.54 -13.44
CA ALA A 109 26.66 -7.85 -14.54
C ALA A 109 26.32 -6.55 -15.27
N GLU A 110 26.20 -6.63 -16.61
CA GLU A 110 25.89 -5.47 -17.46
C GLU A 110 24.41 -5.09 -17.39
N GLU A 111 23.52 -6.05 -17.10
CA GLU A 111 22.07 -5.85 -17.06
C GLU A 111 21.41 -6.57 -15.88
N ARG A 112 20.28 -6.03 -15.42
CA ARG A 112 19.40 -6.65 -14.41
C ARG A 112 18.60 -7.80 -15.05
N HIS A 113 18.30 -8.83 -14.25
CA HIS A 113 17.41 -9.91 -14.69
C HIS A 113 16.01 -9.36 -15.02
N PRO A 114 15.28 -9.87 -16.03
CA PRO A 114 13.92 -9.42 -16.35
C PRO A 114 12.98 -9.42 -15.14
N ASN A 115 12.98 -10.51 -14.35
CA ASN A 115 12.20 -10.61 -13.10
C ASN A 115 12.68 -9.69 -11.94
N ALA A 116 13.70 -8.86 -12.14
CA ALA A 116 14.13 -7.79 -11.22
C ALA A 116 13.71 -6.38 -11.69
N ARG A 117 13.15 -6.25 -12.90
CA ARG A 117 12.81 -4.97 -13.55
C ARG A 117 11.38 -4.52 -13.22
N GLN A 118 11.09 -4.28 -11.94
CA GLN A 118 9.72 -3.90 -11.51
C GLN A 118 9.28 -2.55 -12.06
N PHE A 119 10.24 -1.62 -12.19
CA PHE A 119 10.02 -0.26 -12.67
C PHE A 119 11.02 0.17 -13.74
N ALA A 120 11.78 -0.78 -14.29
CA ALA A 120 12.86 -0.53 -15.22
C ALA A 120 12.46 -1.03 -16.61
N GLY A 121 11.71 -0.20 -17.35
CA GLY A 121 11.37 -0.29 -18.79
C GLY A 121 11.28 -1.67 -19.45
N GLY A 122 10.14 -1.95 -20.07
CA GLY A 122 9.86 -3.13 -20.88
C GLY A 122 8.38 -3.11 -21.30
N THR A 123 7.96 -4.01 -22.19
CA THR A 123 6.51 -4.18 -22.45
C THR A 123 5.85 -4.87 -21.25
N ALA A 124 4.52 -4.74 -21.10
CA ALA A 124 3.82 -5.42 -20.01
C ALA A 124 3.89 -6.96 -20.09
N ASP A 125 4.21 -7.50 -21.26
CA ASP A 125 4.40 -8.94 -21.50
C ASP A 125 5.82 -9.39 -21.15
N ASP A 126 6.82 -8.52 -21.26
CA ASP A 126 8.21 -8.81 -20.88
C ASP A 126 8.46 -8.74 -19.36
N ILE A 127 7.66 -7.95 -18.64
CA ILE A 127 7.80 -7.75 -17.20
C ILE A 127 6.76 -8.59 -16.46
N PRO A 128 7.16 -9.51 -15.57
CA PRO A 128 6.22 -10.35 -14.85
C PRO A 128 5.23 -9.53 -14.03
N LEU A 129 4.06 -10.11 -13.74
CA LEU A 129 3.01 -9.48 -12.92
C LEU A 129 3.56 -8.98 -11.57
N LEU A 130 4.39 -9.82 -10.93
CA LEU A 130 5.17 -9.51 -9.76
C LEU A 130 6.63 -9.92 -10.00
N THR A 131 7.54 -8.99 -9.84
CA THR A 131 8.98 -9.26 -9.73
C THR A 131 9.30 -9.97 -8.42
N TYR A 132 10.53 -10.47 -8.27
CA TYR A 132 10.94 -11.08 -7.01
C TYR A 132 10.83 -10.09 -5.83
N ILE A 133 11.07 -8.79 -6.08
CA ILE A 133 10.89 -7.71 -5.09
C ILE A 133 9.40 -7.58 -4.73
N GLY A 134 8.53 -7.43 -5.74
CA GLY A 134 7.08 -7.33 -5.52
C GLY A 134 6.50 -8.54 -4.80
N LYS A 135 6.94 -9.76 -5.14
CA LYS A 135 6.59 -10.98 -4.39
C LYS A 135 7.07 -10.91 -2.95
N GLY A 136 8.31 -10.49 -2.71
CA GLY A 136 8.86 -10.30 -1.37
C GLY A 136 8.02 -9.34 -0.54
N VAL A 137 7.64 -8.20 -1.10
CA VAL A 137 6.75 -7.21 -0.45
C VAL A 137 5.40 -7.85 -0.12
N VAL A 138 4.74 -8.53 -1.06
CA VAL A 138 3.47 -9.22 -0.81
C VAL A 138 3.58 -10.23 0.34
N PHE A 139 4.66 -11.00 0.41
CA PHE A 139 4.88 -11.97 1.51
C PHE A 139 5.12 -11.30 2.85
N ILE A 140 5.93 -10.23 2.90
CA ILE A 140 6.17 -9.47 4.13
C ILE A 140 4.84 -8.95 4.66
N PHE A 141 4.08 -8.24 3.83
CA PHE A 141 2.76 -7.71 4.20
C PHE A 141 1.77 -8.80 4.59
N ALA A 142 1.72 -9.92 3.87
CA ALA A 142 0.79 -11.01 4.18
C ALA A 142 1.13 -11.70 5.52
N ILE A 143 2.41 -11.96 5.78
CA ILE A 143 2.86 -12.56 7.04
C ILE A 143 2.63 -11.60 8.21
N GLU A 144 3.02 -10.34 8.06
CA GLU A 144 2.81 -9.31 9.09
C GLU A 144 1.33 -9.14 9.41
N LEU A 145 0.47 -9.06 8.39
CA LEU A 145 -0.97 -8.93 8.58
C LEU A 145 -1.57 -10.17 9.26
N ALA A 146 -1.10 -11.37 8.92
CA ALA A 146 -1.53 -12.61 9.57
C ALA A 146 -1.10 -12.63 11.05
N LEU A 147 0.16 -12.30 11.35
CA LEU A 147 0.67 -12.25 12.72
C LEU A 147 -0.01 -11.17 13.56
N LEU A 148 -0.28 -9.98 12.99
CA LEU A 148 -1.05 -8.92 13.63
C LEU A 148 -2.49 -9.36 13.90
N SER A 149 -3.15 -10.03 12.95
CA SER A 149 -4.50 -10.55 13.12
C SER A 149 -4.57 -11.57 14.25
N ILE A 150 -3.64 -12.54 14.26
CA ILE A 150 -3.57 -13.59 15.29
C ILE A 150 -3.28 -12.97 16.66
N SER A 151 -2.22 -12.16 16.76
CA SER A 151 -1.85 -11.52 18.03
C SER A 151 -2.94 -10.56 18.52
N GLY A 152 -3.62 -9.84 17.62
CA GLY A 152 -4.75 -8.96 17.91
C GLY A 152 -5.95 -9.71 18.49
N VAL A 153 -6.33 -10.85 17.90
CA VAL A 153 -7.39 -11.73 18.42
C VAL A 153 -7.01 -12.28 19.80
N LEU A 154 -5.76 -12.70 19.97
CA LEU A 154 -5.28 -13.16 21.28
C LEU A 154 -5.47 -12.03 22.31
N ILE A 155 -4.91 -10.84 22.09
CA ILE A 155 -4.96 -9.75 23.08
C ILE A 155 -6.33 -9.07 23.20
N TRP A 156 -7.28 -9.42 22.33
CA TRP A 156 -8.63 -8.87 22.29
C TRP A 156 -9.35 -9.01 23.64
N SER A 157 -9.18 -10.17 24.27
CA SER A 157 -9.68 -10.47 25.62
C SER A 157 -8.51 -10.71 26.57
N LYS A 158 -8.10 -9.65 27.28
CA LYS A 158 -7.03 -9.72 28.29
C LYS A 158 -7.31 -10.77 29.38
N SER A 159 -8.58 -10.97 29.76
CA SER A 159 -8.97 -12.03 30.70
C SER A 159 -8.86 -13.42 30.09
N GLY A 160 -9.25 -13.58 28.82
CA GLY A 160 -9.16 -14.86 28.10
C GLY A 160 -7.72 -15.37 27.95
N ILE A 161 -6.74 -14.50 27.66
CA ILE A 161 -5.33 -14.91 27.65
C ILE A 161 -4.85 -15.27 29.05
N ILE A 162 -5.15 -14.45 30.06
CA ILE A 162 -4.66 -14.69 31.42
C ILE A 162 -5.17 -16.03 31.96
N GLU A 163 -6.41 -16.40 31.61
CA GLU A 163 -6.97 -17.72 31.90
C GLU A 163 -6.31 -18.84 31.07
N LEU A 164 -6.04 -18.62 29.78
CA LEU A 164 -5.44 -19.61 28.88
C LEU A 164 -3.94 -19.88 29.16
N MET A 165 -3.17 -18.83 29.48
CA MET A 165 -1.71 -18.88 29.61
C MET A 165 -1.22 -18.89 31.07
N ALA A 166 -2.15 -18.81 32.03
CA ALA A 166 -1.93 -18.85 33.47
C ALA A 166 -0.85 -17.89 34.02
N THR A 167 -0.36 -16.94 33.21
CA THR A 167 0.74 -16.03 33.57
C THR A 167 0.55 -14.64 32.95
N ARG A 168 0.73 -13.61 33.78
CA ARG A 168 0.68 -12.20 33.36
C ARG A 168 1.80 -11.88 32.36
N THR A 169 2.95 -12.54 32.46
CA THR A 169 4.11 -12.34 31.59
C THR A 169 3.83 -12.71 30.15
N ALA A 170 3.15 -13.84 29.89
CA ALA A 170 2.78 -14.24 28.53
C ALA A 170 1.81 -13.23 27.89
N ALA A 171 0.83 -12.74 28.65
CA ALA A 171 -0.10 -11.71 28.17
C ALA A 171 0.61 -10.39 27.82
N MET A 172 1.61 -9.98 28.60
CA MET A 172 2.41 -8.78 28.30
C MET A 172 3.26 -8.98 27.04
N ALA A 173 3.90 -10.14 26.90
CA ALA A 173 4.72 -10.45 25.72
C ALA A 173 3.91 -10.36 24.41
N PHE A 174 2.66 -10.83 24.39
CA PHE A 174 1.80 -10.70 23.21
C PHE A 174 1.41 -9.26 22.88
N VAL A 175 1.22 -8.40 23.89
CA VAL A 175 0.93 -6.98 23.67
C VAL A 175 2.15 -6.29 23.06
N THR A 176 3.35 -6.49 23.62
CA THR A 176 4.59 -5.95 23.07
C THR A 176 4.85 -6.47 21.66
N PHE A 177 4.64 -7.77 21.43
CA PHE A 177 4.78 -8.38 20.12
C PHE A 177 3.83 -7.78 19.08
N HIS A 178 2.54 -7.60 19.43
CA HIS A 178 1.58 -6.96 18.54
C HIS A 178 1.96 -5.50 18.25
N GLY A 179 2.39 -4.74 19.26
CA GLY A 179 2.84 -3.36 19.11
C GLY A 179 4.06 -3.23 18.18
N LEU A 180 5.08 -4.06 18.39
CA LEU A 180 6.29 -4.08 17.55
C LEU A 180 6.00 -4.52 16.11
N LEU A 181 5.14 -5.52 15.91
CA LEU A 181 4.69 -5.88 14.55
C LEU A 181 3.97 -4.71 13.89
N GLY A 182 3.17 -3.96 14.63
CA GLY A 182 2.52 -2.75 14.15
C GLY A 182 3.52 -1.69 13.71
N VAL A 183 4.61 -1.50 14.46
CA VAL A 183 5.71 -0.59 14.07
C VAL A 183 6.38 -1.03 12.77
N ILE A 184 6.72 -2.31 12.63
CA ILE A 184 7.39 -2.81 11.41
C ILE A 184 6.46 -2.68 10.20
N MET A 185 5.20 -3.10 10.33
CA MET A 185 4.21 -2.97 9.26
C MET A 185 3.97 -1.50 8.89
N LEU A 186 4.01 -0.58 9.87
CA LEU A 186 3.91 0.85 9.57
C LEU A 186 5.04 1.31 8.65
N MET A 187 6.28 0.89 8.94
CA MET A 187 7.41 1.24 8.08
C MET A 187 7.16 0.75 6.65
N GLY A 188 6.69 -0.49 6.51
CA GLY A 188 6.29 -1.06 5.23
C GLY A 188 5.24 -0.20 4.53
N VAL A 189 4.18 0.22 5.24
CA VAL A 189 3.12 1.07 4.66
C VAL A 189 3.61 2.46 4.29
N MET A 190 4.45 3.09 5.10
CA MET A 190 5.02 4.40 4.77
C MET A 190 5.91 4.32 3.52
N PHE A 191 6.73 3.27 3.42
CA PHE A 191 7.50 2.99 2.20
C PHE A 191 6.60 2.72 0.99
N HIS A 192 5.54 1.93 1.16
CA HIS A 192 4.57 1.64 0.10
C HIS A 192 3.88 2.90 -0.42
N ILE A 193 3.46 3.80 0.47
CA ILE A 193 2.89 5.12 0.09
C ILE A 193 3.89 5.94 -0.71
N PHE A 194 5.14 5.99 -0.24
CA PHE A 194 6.19 6.75 -0.91
C PHE A 194 6.51 6.17 -2.30
N GLU A 195 6.74 4.86 -2.38
CA GLU A 195 7.06 4.15 -3.63
C GLU A 195 5.95 4.34 -4.65
N HIS A 196 4.70 4.00 -4.34
CA HIS A 196 3.63 4.03 -5.33
C HIS A 196 3.01 5.43 -5.57
N GLY A 197 3.18 6.37 -4.63
CA GLY A 197 2.72 7.76 -4.79
C GLY A 197 3.74 8.68 -5.47
N PHE A 198 5.05 8.42 -5.28
CA PHE A 198 6.12 9.34 -5.68
C PHE A 198 7.13 8.71 -6.63
N HIS A 199 6.89 7.50 -7.13
CA HIS A 199 7.67 6.97 -8.24
C HIS A 199 7.56 7.90 -9.47
N PRO A 200 8.67 8.24 -10.15
CA PRO A 200 8.67 9.16 -11.29
C PRO A 200 7.72 8.75 -12.42
N ALA A 201 7.53 7.44 -12.62
CA ALA A 201 6.68 6.92 -13.68
C ALA A 201 5.17 6.97 -13.35
N PHE A 202 4.79 7.13 -12.08
CA PHE A 202 3.39 7.03 -11.63
C PHE A 202 2.91 8.27 -10.88
N TYR A 203 3.80 9.18 -10.51
CA TYR A 203 3.46 10.39 -9.78
C TYR A 203 2.30 11.15 -10.47
N PRO A 204 1.25 11.57 -9.72
CA PRO A 204 1.15 11.57 -8.26
C PRO A 204 0.56 10.30 -7.60
N VAL A 205 0.10 9.31 -8.38
CA VAL A 205 -0.40 8.03 -7.85
C VAL A 205 -0.40 6.96 -8.94
N GLU A 206 0.03 5.75 -8.61
CA GLU A 206 -0.11 4.58 -9.48
C GLU A 206 -1.57 4.14 -9.60
N VAL A 207 -2.12 4.16 -10.83
CA VAL A 207 -3.54 3.84 -11.05
C VAL A 207 -3.87 2.36 -10.99
N LYS A 208 -2.88 1.46 -11.05
CA LYS A 208 -3.04 -0.01 -11.01
C LYS A 208 -3.92 -0.51 -9.89
N ALA A 209 -3.74 0.12 -8.73
CA ALA A 209 -4.43 -0.22 -7.50
C ALA A 209 -5.92 0.15 -7.55
N PHE A 210 -6.35 0.99 -8.50
CA PHE A 210 -7.68 1.58 -8.58
C PHE A 210 -8.41 1.21 -9.86
N ILE A 211 -7.75 1.26 -11.01
CA ILE A 211 -8.34 1.00 -12.33
C ILE A 211 -8.09 -0.47 -12.71
N PRO A 212 -9.16 -1.27 -12.89
CA PRO A 212 -9.02 -2.66 -13.26
C PRO A 212 -8.59 -2.82 -14.72
N ARG A 213 -7.89 -3.93 -15.04
CA ARG A 213 -7.43 -4.27 -16.40
C ARG A 213 -8.51 -4.11 -17.46
N SER A 214 -9.72 -4.59 -17.14
CA SER A 214 -10.84 -4.61 -18.08
C SER A 214 -11.34 -3.21 -18.48
N MET A 215 -10.82 -2.13 -17.89
CA MET A 215 -11.14 -0.75 -18.25
C MET A 215 -9.99 -0.06 -19.02
N ILE A 216 -8.84 -0.71 -19.15
CA ILE A 216 -7.70 -0.15 -19.87
C ILE A 216 -7.77 -0.65 -21.32
N PRO A 217 -7.84 0.24 -22.31
CA PRO A 217 -7.82 -0.16 -23.72
C PRO A 217 -6.53 -0.92 -24.02
N GLU A 218 -6.64 -2.14 -24.54
CA GLU A 218 -5.51 -2.79 -25.20
C GLU A 218 -5.33 -2.10 -26.54
N TYR A 219 -4.30 -1.25 -26.66
CA TYR A 219 -3.98 -0.55 -27.90
C TYR A 219 -3.36 -1.56 -28.88
N HIS A 220 -4.20 -2.34 -29.56
CA HIS A 220 -3.81 -3.05 -30.77
C HIS A 220 -3.90 -2.02 -31.90
N ALA A 221 -2.80 -1.30 -32.14
CA ALA A 221 -2.74 -0.42 -33.29
C ALA A 221 -2.81 -1.30 -34.55
N ASP A 222 -3.86 -1.17 -35.35
CA ASP A 222 -4.00 -1.73 -36.69
C ASP A 222 -2.94 -1.10 -37.63
N GLY A 223 -1.68 -1.48 -37.42
CA GLY A 223 -0.51 -0.71 -37.79
C GLY A 223 0.47 -1.43 -38.72
N GLY A 224 0.12 -2.56 -39.32
CA GLY A 224 0.95 -3.27 -40.29
C GLY A 224 2.26 -3.85 -39.71
N GLU A 225 2.68 -4.99 -40.24
CA GLU A 225 3.74 -5.85 -39.69
C GLU A 225 5.10 -5.16 -39.43
N GLU A 226 5.39 -4.02 -40.06
CA GLU A 226 6.62 -3.24 -39.87
C GLU A 226 6.50 -2.11 -38.82
N GLY A 227 5.30 -1.55 -38.63
CA GLY A 227 5.00 -0.61 -37.55
C GLY A 227 4.82 -1.32 -36.21
N GLU A 228 4.21 -2.51 -36.25
CA GLU A 228 3.99 -3.40 -35.10
C GLU A 228 5.30 -3.79 -34.42
N ARG A 229 6.34 -4.22 -35.15
CA ARG A 229 7.65 -4.57 -34.53
C ARG A 229 8.39 -3.40 -33.90
N ALA A 230 8.21 -2.19 -34.46
CA ALA A 230 8.92 -1.00 -33.97
C ALA A 230 8.20 -0.34 -32.79
N GLU A 231 6.89 -0.55 -32.67
CA GLU A 231 6.07 -0.02 -31.58
C GLU A 231 5.91 -1.03 -30.42
N GLU A 232 5.89 -2.35 -30.69
CA GLU A 232 6.08 -3.41 -29.67
C GLU A 232 7.40 -3.23 -28.91
N ALA A 233 8.44 -2.67 -29.55
CA ALA A 233 9.73 -2.45 -28.90
C ALA A 233 9.81 -1.20 -28.00
N ARG A 234 8.78 -0.34 -27.97
CA ARG A 234 8.80 0.93 -27.22
C ARG A 234 7.91 0.85 -25.98
N THR A 235 8.50 1.14 -24.83
CA THR A 235 7.85 0.94 -23.52
C THR A 235 6.85 2.04 -23.19
N GLY A 236 6.80 3.11 -23.98
CA GLY A 236 6.00 4.29 -23.71
C GLY A 236 6.65 5.23 -22.68
N ILE A 237 7.65 4.75 -21.93
CA ILE A 237 8.46 5.54 -20.98
C ILE A 237 9.18 6.67 -21.70
N GLU A 238 9.64 6.39 -22.92
CA GLU A 238 10.41 7.32 -23.73
C GLU A 238 9.55 8.52 -24.18
N ARG A 239 8.22 8.42 -24.05
CA ARG A 239 7.25 9.49 -24.35
C ARG A 239 6.81 10.25 -23.09
N LEU A 240 7.30 9.89 -21.91
CA LEU A 240 6.92 10.52 -20.64
C LEU A 240 7.86 11.66 -20.28
N GLU A 241 7.27 12.80 -19.91
CA GLU A 241 7.98 13.89 -19.26
C GLU A 241 7.69 13.86 -17.76
N LEU A 242 8.72 14.10 -16.95
CA LEU A 242 8.55 14.20 -15.49
C LEU A 242 7.71 15.43 -15.15
N SER A 243 6.77 15.26 -14.21
CA SER A 243 6.04 16.41 -13.67
C SER A 243 7.05 17.43 -13.09
N PRO A 244 6.89 18.75 -13.36
CA PRO A 244 7.78 19.77 -12.82
C PRO A 244 7.85 19.77 -11.28
N SER A 245 6.78 19.34 -10.60
CA SER A 245 6.72 19.26 -9.14
C SER A 245 7.32 17.98 -8.55
N TRP A 246 7.60 16.96 -9.38
CA TRP A 246 7.93 15.62 -8.90
C TRP A 246 9.18 15.60 -8.01
N ASN A 247 10.27 16.26 -8.44
CA ASN A 247 11.53 16.25 -7.70
C ASN A 247 11.35 16.82 -6.28
N ALA A 248 10.77 18.01 -6.17
CA ALA A 248 10.51 18.64 -4.88
C ALA A 248 9.58 17.79 -4.00
N ALA A 249 8.49 17.25 -4.57
CA ALA A 249 7.55 16.41 -3.84
C ALA A 249 8.21 15.12 -3.34
N SER A 250 8.97 14.43 -4.19
CA SER A 250 9.69 13.20 -3.85
C SER A 250 10.76 13.44 -2.79
N THR A 251 11.50 14.55 -2.85
CA THR A 251 12.51 14.88 -1.82
C THR A 251 11.85 15.16 -0.48
N ILE A 252 10.80 15.99 -0.45
CA ILE A 252 10.12 16.35 0.80
C ILE A 252 9.46 15.13 1.44
N VAL A 253 8.65 14.40 0.68
CA VAL A 253 7.91 13.25 1.22
C VAL A 253 8.84 12.08 1.54
N GLY A 254 9.90 11.88 0.76
CA GLY A 254 10.96 10.92 1.07
C GLY A 254 11.65 11.25 2.39
N ALA A 255 12.01 12.51 2.61
CA ALA A 255 12.61 12.96 3.88
C ALA A 255 11.65 12.75 5.06
N LEU A 256 10.37 13.12 4.92
CA LEU A 256 9.36 12.90 5.96
C LEU A 256 9.15 11.41 6.27
N THR A 257 9.19 10.57 5.25
CA THR A 257 9.08 9.10 5.38
C THR A 257 10.23 8.55 6.21
N VAL A 258 11.48 8.92 5.87
CA VAL A 258 12.66 8.47 6.60
C VAL A 258 12.66 9.01 8.04
N ILE A 259 12.38 10.30 8.23
CA ILE A 259 12.31 10.92 9.57
C ILE A 259 11.24 10.21 10.40
N GLY A 260 10.04 10.02 9.85
CA GLY A 260 8.95 9.34 10.54
C GLY A 260 9.32 7.92 10.95
N ILE A 261 9.87 7.12 10.04
CA ILE A 261 10.32 5.75 10.32
C ILE A 261 11.38 5.72 11.43
N VAL A 262 12.40 6.58 11.35
CA VAL A 262 13.48 6.60 12.35
C VAL A 262 12.94 7.02 13.72
N SER A 263 12.08 8.04 13.76
CA SER A 263 11.49 8.53 15.02
C SER A 263 10.55 7.51 15.65
N VAL A 264 9.81 6.77 14.84
CA VAL A 264 8.98 5.65 15.25
C VAL A 264 9.80 4.52 15.85
N LEU A 265 10.89 4.12 15.18
CA LEU A 265 11.77 3.08 15.67
C LEU A 265 12.39 3.51 17.00
N LEU A 266 12.87 4.74 17.08
CA LEU A 266 13.44 5.29 18.30
C LEU A 266 12.41 5.39 19.42
N GLY A 267 11.20 5.87 19.12
CA GLY A 267 10.09 5.92 20.07
C GLY A 267 9.73 4.53 20.59
N SER A 268 9.70 3.51 19.72
CA SER A 268 9.35 2.13 20.11
C SER A 268 10.33 1.47 21.08
N VAL A 269 11.55 2.01 21.20
CA VAL A 269 12.52 1.59 22.21
C VAL A 269 12.17 2.12 23.61
N PHE A 270 11.51 3.28 23.67
CA PHE A 270 11.14 3.95 24.92
C PHE A 270 9.69 3.68 25.33
N ASP A 271 8.78 3.55 24.36
CA ASP A 271 7.36 3.33 24.56
C ASP A 271 6.95 1.94 24.08
N GLU A 272 6.86 0.99 25.01
CA GLU A 272 6.43 -0.38 24.71
C GLU A 272 4.91 -0.50 24.52
N GLY A 273 4.16 0.61 24.60
CA GLY A 273 2.69 0.64 24.52
C GLY A 273 1.98 -0.09 25.67
N TYR A 274 2.71 -0.48 26.73
CA TYR A 274 2.18 -1.17 27.90
C TYR A 274 2.71 -0.60 29.23
N PRO A 275 1.86 -0.46 30.26
CA PRO A 275 0.40 -0.64 30.22
C PRO A 275 -0.25 0.46 29.36
N VAL A 276 -1.23 0.09 28.52
CA VAL A 276 -2.01 1.08 27.75
C VAL A 276 -2.57 2.12 28.73
N PRO A 277 -2.12 3.39 28.64
CA PRO A 277 -2.49 4.40 29.61
C PRO A 277 -4.01 4.60 29.60
N ARG A 278 -4.61 4.72 30.80
CA ARG A 278 -6.04 5.05 30.93
C ARG A 278 -6.28 6.56 30.83
N GLU A 279 -5.23 7.34 30.96
CA GLU A 279 -5.20 8.79 30.96
C GLU A 279 -4.08 9.25 30.02
N ILE A 280 -4.21 10.45 29.46
CA ILE A 280 -3.16 11.04 28.61
C ILE A 280 -2.00 11.40 29.53
N VAL A 281 -0.84 10.79 29.29
CA VAL A 281 0.40 11.21 29.93
C VAL A 281 1.04 12.24 28.99
N ILE A 282 1.48 13.39 29.52
CA ILE A 282 2.23 14.38 28.74
C ILE A 282 3.63 14.41 29.33
N GLY A 283 4.52 13.55 28.83
CA GLY A 283 5.91 13.45 29.26
C GLY A 283 6.78 14.63 28.78
N GLY A 284 6.82 15.74 29.52
CA GLY A 284 7.50 16.99 29.12
C GLY A 284 9.04 17.02 29.12
N GLY A 285 9.72 16.22 28.28
CA GLY A 285 11.18 16.25 28.09
C GLY A 285 11.65 16.81 26.72
N PRO A 286 12.91 17.27 26.55
CA PRO A 286 13.43 17.71 25.24
C PRO A 286 13.50 16.60 24.18
N THR A 287 13.70 15.35 24.62
CA THR A 287 13.56 14.14 23.79
C THR A 287 12.13 13.98 23.27
N ASN A 288 11.13 14.42 24.04
CA ASN A 288 9.72 14.41 23.62
C ASN A 288 9.49 15.37 22.43
N LEU A 289 10.15 16.52 22.32
CA LEU A 289 9.89 17.43 21.20
C LEU A 289 10.36 16.86 19.84
N LEU A 290 11.58 16.32 19.78
CA LEU A 290 12.10 15.74 18.54
C LEU A 290 11.33 14.48 18.14
N LEU A 291 11.00 13.62 19.12
CA LEU A 291 10.17 12.45 18.89
C LEU A 291 8.75 12.85 18.47
N THR A 292 8.16 13.85 19.10
CA THR A 292 6.85 14.41 18.73
C THR A 292 6.87 14.87 17.29
N VAL A 293 7.82 15.71 16.89
CA VAL A 293 7.90 16.22 15.51
C VAL A 293 8.08 15.06 14.53
N GLY A 294 8.97 14.12 14.83
CA GLY A 294 9.25 12.99 13.95
C GLY A 294 8.09 12.01 13.81
N ILE A 295 7.47 11.60 14.91
CA ILE A 295 6.28 10.72 14.90
C ILE A 295 5.12 11.41 14.18
N ASN A 296 4.92 12.72 14.39
CA ASN A 296 3.92 13.49 13.64
C ASN A 296 4.27 13.62 12.14
N ALA A 297 5.55 13.67 11.76
CA ALA A 297 5.96 13.59 10.36
C ALA A 297 5.56 12.22 9.74
N GLY A 298 5.71 11.13 10.50
CA GLY A 298 5.20 9.82 10.09
C GLY A 298 3.68 9.79 9.92
N ILE A 299 2.94 10.33 10.89
CA ILE A 299 1.47 10.46 10.79
C ILE A 299 1.06 11.31 9.59
N PHE A 300 1.80 12.38 9.27
CA PHE A 300 1.55 13.18 8.08
C PHE A 300 1.69 12.38 6.78
N VAL A 301 2.71 11.50 6.68
CA VAL A 301 2.85 10.59 5.53
C VAL A 301 1.65 9.65 5.41
N LEU A 302 1.10 9.17 6.53
CA LEU A 302 -0.13 8.37 6.50
C LEU A 302 -1.35 9.15 6.03
N PHE A 303 -1.51 10.41 6.48
CA PHE A 303 -2.57 11.28 5.96
C PHE A 303 -2.42 11.51 4.46
N LEU A 304 -1.20 11.71 3.98
CA LEU A 304 -0.92 11.83 2.56
C LEU A 304 -1.29 10.55 1.81
N GLY A 305 -0.97 9.38 2.36
CA GLY A 305 -1.41 8.09 1.83
C GLY A 305 -2.93 7.97 1.73
N LEU A 306 -3.66 8.37 2.76
CA LEU A 306 -5.12 8.40 2.74
C LEU A 306 -5.67 9.34 1.66
N ILE A 307 -5.05 10.52 1.49
CA ILE A 307 -5.43 11.46 0.43
C ILE A 307 -5.16 10.86 -0.96
N LEU A 308 -4.01 10.22 -1.17
CA LEU A 308 -3.67 9.56 -2.43
C LEU A 308 -4.62 8.38 -2.71
N GLN A 309 -5.00 7.63 -1.68
CA GLN A 309 -5.99 6.56 -1.75
C GLN A 309 -7.36 7.09 -2.19
N MET A 310 -7.81 8.23 -1.66
CA MET A 310 -9.04 8.90 -2.10
C MET A 310 -8.90 9.43 -3.52
N TYR A 311 -7.77 10.03 -3.87
CA TYR A 311 -7.49 10.59 -5.19
C TYR A 311 -7.50 9.50 -6.28
N GLY A 312 -6.87 8.35 -6.05
CA GLY A 312 -6.90 7.21 -6.96
C GLY A 312 -8.32 6.68 -7.22
N ASN A 313 -9.15 6.62 -6.17
CA ASN A 313 -10.57 6.26 -6.33
C ASN A 313 -11.37 7.31 -7.11
N LEU A 314 -11.09 8.60 -6.92
CA LEU A 314 -11.70 9.66 -7.73
C LEU A 314 -11.30 9.55 -9.20
N LEU A 315 -10.04 9.20 -9.50
CA LEU A 315 -9.58 8.95 -10.86
C LEU A 315 -10.32 7.77 -11.49
N ARG A 316 -10.48 6.67 -10.75
CA ARG A 316 -11.28 5.52 -11.20
C ARG A 316 -12.70 5.94 -11.59
N VAL A 317 -13.40 6.68 -10.72
CA VAL A 317 -14.78 7.12 -11.01
C VAL A 317 -14.84 8.04 -12.23
N ARG A 318 -13.84 8.93 -12.41
CA ARG A 318 -13.76 9.77 -13.61
C ARG A 318 -13.54 8.95 -14.87
N TRP A 319 -12.68 7.94 -14.80
CA TRP A 319 -12.40 7.03 -15.90
C TRP A 319 -13.64 6.22 -16.30
N GLU A 320 -14.34 5.64 -15.34
CA GLU A 320 -15.61 4.92 -15.56
C GLU A 320 -16.63 5.81 -16.28
N ARG A 321 -16.79 7.06 -15.85
CA ARG A 321 -17.70 8.03 -16.50
C ARG A 321 -17.29 8.41 -17.92
N GLN A 322 -15.98 8.46 -18.21
CA GLN A 322 -15.48 8.74 -19.55
C GLN A 322 -15.83 7.60 -20.50
N LEU A 323 -15.57 6.35 -20.09
CA LEU A 323 -15.94 5.16 -20.87
C LEU A 323 -17.45 5.09 -21.13
N GLU A 324 -18.28 5.35 -20.11
CA GLU A 324 -19.74 5.41 -20.28
C GLU A 324 -20.19 6.51 -21.26
N SER A 325 -19.43 7.60 -21.39
CA SER A 325 -19.75 8.68 -22.33
C SER A 325 -19.34 8.36 -23.77
N GLU A 326 -18.26 7.59 -23.95
CA GLU A 326 -17.78 7.13 -25.26
C GLU A 326 -18.62 5.98 -25.82
N GLU A 327 -19.15 5.11 -24.95
CA GLU A 327 -20.07 4.02 -25.33
C GLU A 327 -21.47 4.51 -25.72
N ARG A 328 -21.86 5.74 -25.37
CA ARG A 328 -23.15 6.30 -25.78
C ARG A 328 -23.08 6.68 -27.27
N PRO A 329 -23.86 6.04 -28.16
CA PRO A 329 -23.94 6.47 -29.54
C PRO A 329 -24.39 7.94 -29.59
N PRO A 330 -23.86 8.76 -30.53
CA PRO A 330 -24.30 10.13 -30.68
C PRO A 330 -25.83 10.12 -30.84
N ALA A 331 -26.52 10.91 -30.02
CA ALA A 331 -27.96 11.06 -30.14
C ALA A 331 -28.27 11.40 -31.60
N ALA A 332 -29.07 10.55 -32.26
CA ALA A 332 -29.53 10.75 -33.62
C ALA A 332 -30.56 11.88 -33.65
N THR A 333 -30.13 13.10 -33.34
CA THR A 333 -30.93 14.32 -33.41
C THR A 333 -29.99 15.47 -33.69
N ASP A 334 -29.62 15.61 -34.96
CA ASP A 334 -29.48 16.91 -35.61
C ASP A 334 -29.79 16.65 -37.08
N GLY A 335 -31.07 16.83 -37.41
CA GLY A 335 -31.58 16.74 -38.78
C GLY A 335 -30.88 17.78 -39.65
N GLY A 336 -29.93 17.35 -40.46
CA GLY A 336 -29.34 18.16 -41.51
C GLY A 336 -30.32 18.28 -42.67
N GLU A 337 -30.83 19.49 -42.90
CA GLU A 337 -31.55 19.87 -44.12
C GLU A 337 -30.70 19.53 -45.35
N LEU A 338 -31.33 18.86 -46.33
CA LEU A 338 -30.81 18.76 -47.68
C LEU A 338 -30.86 20.15 -48.30
N ARG A 339 -29.69 20.77 -48.50
CA ARG A 339 -29.54 21.90 -49.42
C ARG A 339 -29.52 21.36 -50.84
N GLU A 340 -30.57 21.66 -51.59
CA GLU A 340 -30.59 21.66 -53.06
C GLU A 340 -29.58 22.68 -53.63
#